data_AF-A0A6G2K1S9-F1
#
_entry.id   AF-A0A6G2K1S9-F1
#
_cell.length_a   1.000
_cell.length_b   1.000
_cell.length_c   1.000
_cell.angle_alpha   90.00
_cell.angle_beta   90.00
_cell.angle_gamma   90.00
#
_symmetry.space_group_name_H-M   'P 1'
#
loop_
_entity.id
_entity.type
_entity.pdbx_description
1 polymer ?
#
loop_
_entity_poly.entity_id
_entity_poly.type
_entity_poly.pdbx_seq_one_letter_code
_entity_poly.pdbx_strand_id
1 'polypeptide(L)'
;MSSEKRTFRPFDVAPRLERALEGAELTIGDLTCEAGKSVTVDDGTFALRTVSLSWAAADVFNAFKSDLSAGAEEMGLESRQVALAVTARSSGLKLHELVFKQSFADLGGLNRSVVIEGSPEVSRRAVFLAETHGAVVDAYVVLQDDLEFSPRRGGMQPRRSGTWLARTSFRLRTSAESELFRPHPLDAENRRRLGLGAETLTFVEFDGDDLLERFDEGGVLTYWVDEELLSRLDAQRGSPQSQYLQRRIAVDLIGAVVNAFARSVDDEGADERGRSYDELQDSIVGRVVRYLANATGTDRDRVLNLCRERSEEAVAMAEDAVGLRGAVLKSLVTQ
;
A
#
# COMPACT_ATOMS: atom_id res chain seq x y z
N MET A 1 -18.57 -10.73 -16.96
CA MET A 1 -18.72 -9.79 -18.09
C MET A 1 -17.59 -8.78 -18.03
N SER A 2 -16.70 -8.75 -19.03
CA SER A 2 -15.60 -7.76 -19.10
C SER A 2 -16.16 -6.45 -19.66
N SER A 3 -16.11 -5.36 -18.90
CA SER A 3 -16.48 -4.03 -19.41
C SER A 3 -15.29 -3.45 -20.19
N GLU A 4 -15.40 -3.34 -21.51
CA GLU A 4 -14.42 -2.62 -22.33
C GLU A 4 -14.54 -1.13 -22.03
N LYS A 5 -13.55 -0.55 -21.33
CA LYS A 5 -13.47 0.89 -21.10
C LYS A 5 -12.85 1.56 -22.32
N ARG A 6 -13.68 2.05 -23.25
CA ARG A 6 -13.21 2.93 -24.31
C ARG A 6 -13.10 4.36 -23.79
N THR A 7 -11.93 4.96 -23.96
CA THR A 7 -11.74 6.38 -23.69
C THR A 7 -12.06 7.15 -24.96
N PHE A 8 -13.12 7.95 -24.94
CA PHE A 8 -13.44 8.87 -26.03
C PHE A 8 -12.76 10.21 -25.78
N ARG A 9 -11.85 10.63 -26.67
CA ARG A 9 -11.29 11.99 -26.66
C ARG A 9 -11.87 12.75 -27.86
N PRO A 10 -12.45 13.93 -27.66
CA PRO A 10 -13.00 14.72 -28.76
C PRO A 10 -11.89 15.44 -29.56
N PHE A 11 -10.61 15.23 -29.25
CA PHE A 11 -9.46 15.88 -29.87
C PHE A 11 -8.34 14.86 -30.12
N ASP A 12 -7.49 15.15 -31.10
CA ASP A 12 -6.30 14.36 -31.40
C ASP A 12 -5.17 14.69 -30.43
N VAL A 13 -4.41 13.66 -30.06
CA VAL A 13 -3.25 13.76 -29.16
C VAL A 13 -2.03 13.26 -29.90
N ALA A 14 -0.92 13.98 -29.79
CA ALA A 14 0.35 13.55 -30.37
C ALA A 14 0.76 12.19 -29.76
N PRO A 15 0.93 11.11 -30.56
CA PRO A 15 1.30 9.78 -30.05
C PRO A 15 2.63 9.74 -29.29
N ARG A 16 3.47 10.77 -29.44
CA ARG A 16 4.70 10.92 -28.66
C ARG A 16 4.44 11.16 -27.18
N LEU A 17 3.42 11.96 -26.83
CA LEU A 17 3.11 12.24 -25.43
C LEU A 17 2.64 10.98 -24.69
N GLU A 18 1.89 10.12 -25.36
CA GLU A 18 1.45 8.84 -24.80
C GLU A 18 2.63 7.89 -24.60
N ARG A 19 3.43 7.66 -25.66
CA ARG A 19 4.62 6.82 -25.61
C ARG A 19 5.64 7.29 -24.57
N ALA A 20 5.80 8.60 -24.39
CA ALA A 20 6.69 9.13 -23.36
C ALA A 20 6.31 8.66 -21.95
N LEU A 21 5.01 8.54 -21.64
CA LEU A 21 4.55 8.07 -20.33
C LEU A 21 4.52 6.54 -20.18
N GLU A 22 4.60 5.77 -21.28
CA GLU A 22 4.63 4.31 -21.24
C GLU A 22 5.90 3.76 -20.60
N GLY A 23 7.03 4.49 -20.69
CA GLY A 23 8.29 4.13 -20.06
C GLY A 23 8.41 4.50 -18.58
N ALA A 24 7.36 5.06 -17.98
CA ALA A 24 7.37 5.45 -16.58
C ALA A 24 7.15 4.24 -15.65
N GLU A 25 7.83 4.26 -14.51
CA GLU A 25 7.80 3.20 -13.50
C GLU A 25 7.54 3.78 -12.11
N LEU A 26 6.63 3.16 -11.38
CA LEU A 26 6.36 3.47 -9.98
C LEU A 26 7.08 2.46 -9.09
N THR A 27 7.90 2.93 -8.16
CA THR A 27 8.61 2.09 -7.19
C THR A 27 8.00 2.27 -5.80
N ILE A 28 7.77 1.17 -5.08
CA ILE A 28 7.28 1.13 -3.70
C ILE A 28 8.16 0.21 -2.84
N GLY A 29 9.12 0.81 -2.14
CA GLY A 29 10.19 0.06 -1.48
C GLY A 29 11.09 -0.64 -2.50
N ASP A 30 11.12 -1.96 -2.47
CA ASP A 30 11.85 -2.84 -3.40
C ASP A 30 11.01 -3.31 -4.61
N LEU A 31 9.72 -2.96 -4.65
CA LEU A 31 8.81 -3.37 -5.71
C LEU A 31 8.69 -2.32 -6.81
N THR A 32 8.64 -2.77 -8.06
CA THR A 32 8.46 -1.91 -9.24
C THR A 32 7.14 -2.22 -9.94
N CYS A 33 6.45 -1.19 -10.41
CA CYS A 33 5.19 -1.25 -11.12
C CYS A 33 5.30 -0.43 -12.40
N GLU A 34 5.23 -1.12 -13.54
CA GLU A 34 5.24 -0.46 -14.86
C GLU A 34 3.92 0.29 -15.14
N ALA A 35 4.01 1.26 -16.05
CA ALA A 35 2.86 1.97 -16.60
C ALA A 35 1.72 1.04 -17.02
N GLY A 36 0.50 1.34 -16.58
CA GLY A 36 -0.71 0.56 -16.88
C GLY A 36 -0.88 -0.73 -16.07
N LYS A 37 0.12 -1.13 -15.27
CA LYS A 37 0.08 -2.37 -14.49
C LYS A 37 -0.37 -2.15 -13.04
N SER A 38 -0.48 -3.26 -12.33
CA SER A 38 -0.72 -3.29 -10.89
C SER A 38 0.37 -4.07 -10.18
N VAL A 39 0.75 -3.61 -8.99
CA VAL A 39 1.63 -4.32 -8.06
C VAL A 39 0.90 -4.52 -6.74
N THR A 40 1.09 -5.67 -6.12
CA THR A 40 0.57 -5.97 -4.79
C THR A 40 1.67 -5.74 -3.76
N VAL A 41 1.33 -5.03 -2.69
CA VAL A 41 2.22 -4.63 -1.61
C VAL A 41 1.63 -5.16 -0.30
N ASP A 42 2.49 -5.66 0.57
CA ASP A 42 2.08 -6.13 1.89
C ASP A 42 1.49 -4.99 2.74
N ASP A 43 0.26 -5.16 3.22
CA ASP A 43 -0.55 -4.15 3.94
C ASP A 43 0.22 -3.56 5.13
N GLY A 44 0.91 -4.42 5.88
CA GLY A 44 1.66 -4.04 7.09
C GLY A 44 2.91 -3.20 6.81
N THR A 45 3.37 -3.15 5.55
CA THR A 45 4.54 -2.34 5.15
C THR A 45 4.19 -1.21 4.18
N PHE A 46 2.95 -1.16 3.67
CA PHE A 46 2.54 -0.17 2.67
C PHE A 46 2.75 1.28 3.13
N ALA A 47 2.37 1.60 4.37
CA ALA A 47 2.53 2.94 4.93
C ALA A 47 4.00 3.31 5.23
N LEU A 48 4.90 2.33 5.26
CA LEU A 48 6.31 2.51 5.60
C LEU A 48 7.22 2.59 4.37
N ARG A 49 6.77 2.07 3.23
CA ARG A 49 7.58 1.97 2.00
C ARG A 49 7.65 3.28 1.24
N THR A 50 8.86 3.65 0.78
CA THR A 50 9.04 4.82 -0.08
C THR A 50 8.38 4.64 -1.45
N VAL A 51 7.48 5.55 -1.82
CA VAL A 51 6.82 5.61 -3.12
C VAL A 51 7.45 6.71 -3.97
N SER A 52 8.07 6.28 -5.08
CA SER A 52 8.70 7.18 -6.05
C SER A 52 8.28 6.85 -7.47
N LEU A 53 8.25 7.87 -8.33
CA LEU A 53 7.96 7.75 -9.75
C LEU A 53 9.23 8.04 -10.54
N SER A 54 9.65 7.10 -11.38
CA SER A 54 10.70 7.28 -12.37
C SER A 54 10.08 7.51 -13.74
N TRP A 55 10.43 8.61 -14.40
CA TRP A 55 9.84 8.96 -15.70
C TRP A 55 10.38 8.12 -16.86
N ALA A 56 11.65 7.72 -16.77
CA ALA A 56 12.33 6.90 -17.78
C ALA A 56 13.63 6.28 -17.20
N ALA A 57 14.19 5.30 -17.90
CA ALA A 57 15.54 4.80 -17.61
C ALA A 57 16.62 5.89 -17.84
N ALA A 58 17.78 5.72 -17.19
CA ALA A 58 18.79 6.77 -17.11
C ALA A 58 19.39 7.17 -18.48
N ASP A 59 19.58 6.19 -19.36
CA ASP A 59 20.11 6.34 -20.71
C ASP A 59 19.12 7.01 -21.68
N VAL A 60 17.82 6.94 -21.40
CA VAL A 60 16.76 7.51 -22.26
C VAL A 60 16.05 8.73 -21.65
N PHE A 61 16.43 9.18 -20.45
CA PHE A 61 15.73 10.28 -19.76
C PHE A 61 15.77 11.62 -20.52
N ASN A 62 16.87 11.93 -21.22
CA ASN A 62 16.93 13.12 -22.07
C ASN A 62 16.04 12.99 -23.31
N ALA A 63 15.93 11.78 -23.88
CA ALA A 63 15.01 11.51 -24.98
C ALA A 63 13.56 11.68 -24.52
N PHE A 64 13.20 11.22 -23.32
CA PHE A 64 11.89 11.46 -22.70
C PHE A 64 11.55 12.96 -22.65
N LYS A 65 12.46 13.82 -22.16
CA LYS A 65 12.23 15.28 -22.14
C LYS A 65 12.02 15.85 -23.55
N SER A 66 12.83 15.39 -24.51
CA SER A 66 12.72 15.82 -25.91
C SER A 66 11.39 15.39 -26.53
N ASP A 67 10.90 14.18 -26.24
CA ASP A 67 9.63 13.67 -26.76
C ASP A 67 8.43 14.39 -26.16
N LEU A 68 8.50 14.81 -24.89
CA LEU A 68 7.49 15.68 -24.28
C LEU A 68 7.41 17.03 -25.00
N SER A 69 8.55 17.70 -25.19
CA SER A 69 8.59 19.00 -25.89
C SER A 69 8.09 18.87 -27.33
N ALA A 70 8.59 17.89 -28.08
CA ALA A 70 8.19 17.66 -29.47
C ALA A 70 6.70 17.29 -29.57
N GLY A 71 6.18 16.47 -28.65
CA GLY A 71 4.76 16.12 -28.61
C GLY A 71 3.85 17.32 -28.34
N ALA A 72 4.27 18.26 -27.48
CA ALA A 72 3.52 19.51 -27.27
C ALA A 72 3.57 20.42 -28.52
N GLU A 73 4.72 20.52 -29.17
CA GLU A 73 4.91 21.30 -30.40
C GLU A 73 4.07 20.74 -31.57
N GLU A 74 4.02 19.41 -31.73
CA GLU A 74 3.16 18.73 -32.71
C GLU A 74 1.67 19.08 -32.54
N MET A 75 1.26 19.40 -31.31
CA MET A 75 -0.10 19.87 -30.99
C MET A 75 -0.27 21.39 -31.12
N GLY A 76 0.79 22.13 -31.47
CA GLY A 76 0.81 23.59 -31.53
C GLY A 76 0.70 24.26 -30.16
N LEU A 77 1.16 23.58 -29.10
CA LEU A 77 1.14 24.07 -27.73
C LEU A 77 2.52 24.61 -27.32
N GLU A 78 2.53 25.72 -26.61
CA GLU A 78 3.75 26.28 -26.03
C GLU A 78 4.12 25.55 -24.74
N SER A 79 5.41 25.47 -24.41
CA SER A 79 5.88 24.78 -23.21
C SER A 79 5.29 25.33 -21.90
N ARG A 80 4.96 26.61 -21.83
CA ARG A 80 4.27 27.20 -20.66
C ARG A 80 2.81 26.79 -20.53
N GLN A 81 2.20 26.25 -21.58
CA GLN A 81 0.79 25.86 -21.58
C GLN A 81 0.59 24.42 -21.14
N VAL A 82 1.68 23.65 -20.93
CA VAL A 82 1.63 22.21 -20.67
C VAL A 82 2.42 21.86 -19.41
N ALA A 83 1.96 20.86 -18.66
CA ALA A 83 2.64 20.35 -17.50
C ALA A 83 2.54 18.84 -17.35
N LEU A 84 3.55 18.27 -16.68
CA LEU A 84 3.42 16.97 -16.03
C LEU A 84 2.69 17.17 -14.70
N ALA A 85 1.72 16.31 -14.43
CA ALA A 85 1.02 16.27 -13.15
C ALA A 85 0.87 14.80 -12.71
N VAL A 86 1.03 14.53 -11.42
CA VAL A 86 0.75 13.22 -10.83
C VAL A 86 -0.31 13.40 -9.77
N THR A 87 -1.37 12.62 -9.87
CA THR A 87 -2.36 12.50 -8.80
C THR A 87 -2.31 11.12 -8.17
N ALA A 88 -2.65 11.05 -6.90
CA ALA A 88 -2.79 9.79 -6.19
C ALA A 88 -4.18 9.76 -5.54
N ARG A 89 -4.84 8.61 -5.61
CA ARG A 89 -6.17 8.43 -5.02
C ARG A 89 -6.31 7.09 -4.31
N SER A 90 -7.04 7.09 -3.21
CA SER A 90 -7.42 5.87 -2.49
C SER A 90 -8.83 5.46 -2.89
N SER A 91 -9.02 4.21 -3.31
CA SER A 91 -10.35 3.70 -3.68
C SER A 91 -11.32 3.64 -2.50
N GLY A 92 -10.83 3.32 -1.29
CA GLY A 92 -11.68 3.16 -0.11
C GLY A 92 -11.98 4.48 0.59
N LEU A 93 -10.98 5.34 0.76
CA LEU A 93 -11.13 6.59 1.53
C LEU A 93 -11.61 7.79 0.72
N LYS A 94 -11.81 7.62 -0.60
CA LYS A 94 -12.16 8.70 -1.54
C LYS A 94 -11.19 9.91 -1.48
N LEU A 95 -9.97 9.68 -1.01
CA LEU A 95 -8.90 10.67 -1.03
C LEU A 95 -8.41 10.86 -2.47
N HIS A 96 -8.12 12.11 -2.84
CA HIS A 96 -7.56 12.45 -4.13
C HIS A 96 -6.62 13.64 -3.95
N GLU A 97 -5.34 13.44 -4.23
CA GLU A 97 -4.29 14.43 -3.99
C GLU A 97 -3.48 14.68 -5.27
N LEU A 98 -3.11 15.95 -5.51
CA LEU A 98 -2.05 16.31 -6.46
C LEU A 98 -0.71 16.15 -5.75
N VAL A 99 0.09 15.18 -6.19
CA VAL A 99 1.34 14.80 -5.51
C VAL A 99 2.58 15.37 -6.17
N PHE A 100 2.50 15.69 -7.46
CA PHE A 100 3.59 16.30 -8.22
C PHE A 100 3.03 17.16 -9.36
N LYS A 101 3.70 18.28 -9.68
CA LYS A 101 3.41 19.10 -10.85
C LYS A 101 4.67 19.81 -11.34
N GLN A 102 4.96 19.73 -12.64
CA GLN A 102 6.11 20.41 -13.28
C GLN A 102 5.68 20.99 -14.63
N SER A 103 5.98 22.27 -14.87
CA SER A 103 5.72 22.92 -16.17
C SER A 103 6.70 22.46 -17.23
N PHE A 104 6.26 22.35 -18.49
CA PHE A 104 7.17 22.04 -19.60
C PHE A 104 8.15 23.19 -19.87
N ALA A 105 7.84 24.42 -19.43
CA ALA A 105 8.77 25.55 -19.50
C ALA A 105 10.05 25.33 -18.67
N ASP A 106 10.01 24.40 -17.71
CA ASP A 106 11.13 24.02 -16.86
C ASP A 106 11.36 22.50 -16.86
N LEU A 107 11.41 21.87 -18.04
CA LEU A 107 11.85 20.47 -18.13
C LEU A 107 13.33 20.30 -17.75
N GLY A 108 14.12 21.38 -17.77
CA GLY A 108 15.50 21.39 -17.28
C GLY A 108 15.59 20.93 -15.83
N GLY A 109 14.75 21.50 -14.95
CA GLY A 109 14.66 21.13 -13.54
C GLY A 109 13.99 19.79 -13.24
N LEU A 110 13.42 19.10 -14.23
CA LEU A 110 12.79 17.80 -14.01
C LEU A 110 13.83 16.73 -13.65
N ASN A 111 13.70 16.18 -12.45
CA ASN A 111 14.47 15.04 -11.98
C ASN A 111 13.94 13.73 -12.58
N ARG A 112 14.84 12.77 -12.83
CA ARG A 112 14.48 11.45 -13.39
C ARG A 112 13.52 10.68 -12.50
N SER A 113 13.77 10.72 -11.19
CA SER A 113 12.95 10.09 -10.17
C SER A 113 12.47 11.16 -9.19
N VAL A 114 11.20 11.07 -8.80
CA VAL A 114 10.55 11.97 -7.85
C VAL A 114 9.86 11.16 -6.77
N VAL A 115 10.13 11.48 -5.51
CA VAL A 115 9.40 10.89 -4.37
C VAL A 115 8.03 11.55 -4.31
N ILE A 116 6.96 10.76 -4.35
CA ILE A 116 5.59 11.27 -4.44
C ILE A 116 4.78 11.10 -3.15
N GLU A 117 5.31 10.36 -2.18
CA GLU A 117 4.63 10.12 -0.90
C GLU A 117 4.67 11.29 0.07
N GLY A 118 5.54 12.27 -0.15
CA GLY A 118 5.84 13.35 0.80
C GLY A 118 7.23 13.90 0.53
N SER A 119 7.61 14.93 1.28
CA SER A 119 8.99 15.45 1.30
C SER A 119 9.51 15.39 2.74
N PRO A 120 10.82 15.57 2.99
CA PRO A 120 11.32 15.66 4.36
C PRO A 120 10.61 16.73 5.21
N GLU A 121 10.06 17.75 4.57
CA GLU A 121 9.33 18.86 5.20
C GLU A 121 7.81 18.62 5.29
N VAL A 122 7.28 17.69 4.49
CA VAL A 122 5.84 17.39 4.39
C VAL A 122 5.61 15.96 4.82
N SER A 123 4.85 15.79 5.92
CA SER A 123 4.40 14.48 6.40
C SER A 123 3.86 13.63 5.24
N ARG A 124 4.09 12.32 5.28
CA ARG A 124 3.57 11.37 4.30
C ARG A 124 2.09 11.65 4.00
N ARG A 125 1.75 11.74 2.71
CA ARG A 125 0.42 12.07 2.21
C ARG A 125 -0.59 11.00 2.59
N ALA A 126 -1.82 11.43 2.90
CA ALA A 126 -2.87 10.58 3.44
C ALA A 126 -3.21 9.40 2.51
N VAL A 127 -3.16 9.61 1.19
CA VAL A 127 -3.37 8.55 0.20
C VAL A 127 -2.40 7.37 0.31
N PHE A 128 -1.16 7.61 0.76
CA PHE A 128 -0.15 6.56 0.96
C PHE A 128 -0.06 6.07 2.41
N LEU A 129 -0.97 6.52 3.27
CA LEU A 129 -1.21 6.00 4.62
C LEU A 129 -2.40 5.03 4.66
N ALA A 130 -3.09 4.81 3.54
CA ALA A 130 -4.25 3.94 3.45
C ALA A 130 -3.84 2.46 3.28
N GLU A 131 -3.32 1.86 4.35
CA GLU A 131 -2.74 0.50 4.40
C GLU A 131 -3.60 -0.61 3.81
N THR A 132 -4.93 -0.47 3.84
CA THR A 132 -5.87 -1.55 3.47
C THR A 132 -6.53 -1.36 2.10
N HIS A 133 -6.39 -0.20 1.46
CA HIS A 133 -7.13 0.12 0.22
C HIS A 133 -6.24 0.31 -1.00
N GLY A 134 -4.92 0.20 -0.81
CA GLY A 134 -3.92 0.59 -1.78
C GLY A 134 -4.10 2.02 -2.28
N ALA A 135 -3.54 2.27 -3.46
CA ALA A 135 -3.64 3.56 -4.12
C ALA A 135 -3.60 3.39 -5.64
N VAL A 136 -4.28 4.29 -6.34
CA VAL A 136 -4.07 4.48 -7.78
C VAL A 136 -3.30 5.76 -7.97
N VAL A 137 -2.15 5.66 -8.63
CA VAL A 137 -1.32 6.80 -9.02
C VAL A 137 -1.53 7.01 -10.50
N ASP A 138 -1.92 8.22 -10.90
CA ASP A 138 -2.13 8.58 -12.29
C ASP A 138 -1.14 9.70 -12.65
N ALA A 139 -0.34 9.48 -13.69
CA ALA A 139 0.55 10.50 -14.25
C ALA A 139 -0.05 11.04 -15.56
N TYR A 140 -0.07 12.35 -15.70
CA TYR A 140 -0.72 13.05 -16.79
C TYR A 140 0.22 14.07 -17.43
N VAL A 141 0.05 14.26 -18.74
CA VAL A 141 0.38 15.54 -19.39
C VAL A 141 -0.91 16.35 -19.45
N VAL A 142 -0.94 17.56 -18.90
CA VAL A 142 -2.14 18.39 -18.80
C VAL A 142 -1.92 19.79 -19.36
N LEU A 143 -2.99 20.38 -19.88
CA LEU A 143 -3.04 21.79 -20.23
C LEU A 143 -3.11 22.64 -18.95
N GLN A 144 -2.24 23.64 -18.81
CA GLN A 144 -2.16 24.50 -17.62
C GLN A 144 -3.21 25.60 -17.62
N ASP A 145 -3.48 26.19 -18.78
CA ASP A 145 -4.34 27.37 -18.94
C ASP A 145 -5.48 27.12 -19.93
N ASP A 146 -6.54 27.92 -19.83
CA ASP A 146 -7.56 27.95 -20.86
C ASP A 146 -7.01 28.56 -22.15
N LEU A 147 -7.23 27.88 -23.28
CA LEU A 147 -6.82 28.36 -24.60
C LEU A 147 -7.99 29.04 -25.31
N GLU A 148 -7.68 30.22 -25.85
CA GLU A 148 -8.59 30.92 -26.75
C GLU A 148 -8.88 30.09 -28.00
N PHE A 149 -10.11 30.21 -28.50
CA PHE A 149 -10.48 29.55 -29.75
C PHE A 149 -9.70 30.18 -30.90
N SER A 150 -8.90 29.39 -31.60
CA SER A 150 -8.25 29.82 -32.84
C SER A 150 -8.82 29.05 -34.04
N PRO A 151 -9.68 29.66 -34.85
CA PRO A 151 -10.24 28.99 -36.04
C PRO A 151 -9.17 28.63 -37.09
N ARG A 152 -7.97 29.24 -37.00
CA ARG A 152 -6.83 28.95 -37.89
C ARG A 152 -6.16 27.59 -37.61
N ARG A 153 -6.38 27.00 -36.44
CA ARG A 153 -5.72 25.74 -36.03
C ARG A 153 -6.49 24.47 -36.41
N GLY A 154 -7.60 24.60 -37.16
CA GLY A 154 -8.24 23.52 -37.92
C GLY A 154 -8.39 22.19 -37.18
N GLY A 155 -9.27 22.11 -36.18
CA GLY A 155 -9.58 20.85 -35.48
C GLY A 155 -10.25 21.06 -34.13
N MET A 156 -10.81 19.98 -33.56
CA MET A 156 -11.20 19.96 -32.15
C MET A 156 -9.91 19.89 -31.31
N GLN A 157 -9.50 21.02 -30.72
CA GLN A 157 -8.32 21.10 -29.85
C GLN A 157 -8.72 21.05 -28.37
N PRO A 158 -7.82 20.57 -27.47
CA PRO A 158 -8.00 20.73 -26.04
C PRO A 158 -7.96 22.22 -25.68
N ARG A 159 -8.91 22.68 -24.85
CA ARG A 159 -9.08 24.12 -24.56
C ARG A 159 -9.16 24.47 -23.10
N ARG A 160 -9.58 23.55 -22.24
CA ARG A 160 -9.80 23.84 -20.82
C ARG A 160 -8.58 23.46 -20.01
N SER A 161 -8.17 24.31 -19.09
CA SER A 161 -7.19 23.98 -18.06
C SER A 161 -7.55 22.65 -17.38
N GLY A 162 -6.54 21.83 -17.12
CA GLY A 162 -6.71 20.48 -16.58
C GLY A 162 -7.14 19.43 -17.62
N THR A 163 -7.37 19.79 -18.88
CA THR A 163 -7.56 18.79 -19.95
C THR A 163 -6.29 17.96 -20.06
N TRP A 164 -6.42 16.65 -19.83
CA TRP A 164 -5.31 15.73 -19.96
C TRP A 164 -5.08 15.38 -21.43
N LEU A 165 -3.84 15.53 -21.87
CA LEU A 165 -3.36 15.24 -23.21
C LEU A 165 -2.90 13.78 -23.27
N ALA A 166 -2.11 13.33 -22.30
CA ALA A 166 -1.69 11.94 -22.15
C ALA A 166 -1.87 11.50 -20.70
N ARG A 167 -2.01 10.18 -20.49
CA ARG A 167 -2.16 9.58 -19.16
C ARG A 167 -1.55 8.19 -19.12
N THR A 168 -0.88 7.88 -18.03
CA THR A 168 -0.64 6.50 -17.58
C THR A 168 -1.11 6.33 -16.14
N SER A 169 -1.38 5.08 -15.74
CA SER A 169 -1.88 4.75 -14.41
C SER A 169 -1.14 3.58 -13.81
N PHE A 170 -0.86 3.65 -12.51
CA PHE A 170 -0.24 2.61 -11.72
C PHE A 170 -1.21 2.23 -10.60
N ARG A 171 -1.44 0.93 -10.42
CA ARG A 171 -2.32 0.45 -9.34
C ARG A 171 -1.49 -0.24 -8.26
N LEU A 172 -1.36 0.41 -7.12
CA LEU A 172 -0.88 -0.20 -5.90
C LEU A 172 -2.07 -0.92 -5.26
N ARG A 173 -2.02 -2.24 -5.22
CA ARG A 173 -2.92 -3.05 -4.42
C ARG A 173 -2.21 -3.34 -3.12
N THR A 174 -2.93 -3.23 -2.02
CA THR A 174 -2.51 -3.83 -0.77
C THR A 174 -3.00 -5.28 -0.84
N SER A 175 -2.21 -6.25 -0.38
CA SER A 175 -2.64 -7.63 -0.13
C SER A 175 -3.68 -7.69 0.98
N ALA A 176 -4.81 -7.00 0.80
CA ALA A 176 -6.01 -7.16 1.60
C ALA A 176 -6.69 -8.53 1.36
N GLU A 177 -6.04 -9.41 0.58
CA GLU A 177 -6.26 -10.84 0.40
C GLU A 177 -5.39 -11.70 1.34
N SER A 178 -4.70 -11.11 2.32
CA SER A 178 -4.38 -11.91 3.51
C SER A 178 -5.66 -12.05 4.34
N GLU A 179 -6.46 -13.08 4.05
CA GLU A 179 -7.60 -13.47 4.90
C GLU A 179 -7.19 -13.61 6.38
N LEU A 180 -5.92 -13.93 6.61
CA LEU A 180 -5.25 -14.01 7.91
C LEU A 180 -5.56 -12.89 8.90
N PHE A 181 -5.81 -11.66 8.43
CA PHE A 181 -5.94 -10.48 9.30
C PHE A 181 -7.30 -9.80 9.22
N ARG A 182 -8.32 -10.44 8.62
CA ARG A 182 -9.68 -9.90 8.68
C ARG A 182 -10.37 -10.35 9.97
N PRO A 183 -10.60 -9.43 10.92
CA PRO A 183 -11.37 -9.79 12.10
C PRO A 183 -12.80 -10.12 11.70
N HIS A 184 -13.30 -11.23 12.22
CA HIS A 184 -14.69 -11.65 12.16
C HIS A 184 -15.45 -11.12 13.38
N PRO A 185 -16.72 -10.71 13.23
CA PRO A 185 -17.50 -10.21 14.35
C PRO A 185 -17.78 -11.34 15.37
N LEU A 186 -17.44 -11.09 16.62
CA LEU A 186 -17.73 -11.95 17.76
C LEU A 186 -19.09 -11.60 18.36
N ASP A 187 -20.14 -11.98 17.64
CA ASP A 187 -21.53 -11.81 18.07
C ASP A 187 -21.95 -12.82 19.17
N ALA A 188 -23.17 -12.67 19.67
CA ALA A 188 -23.70 -13.55 20.73
C ALA A 188 -23.86 -15.03 20.29
N GLU A 189 -23.96 -15.30 19.00
CA GLU A 189 -24.01 -16.67 18.47
C GLU A 189 -22.63 -17.32 18.51
N ASN A 190 -21.63 -16.64 17.95
CA ASN A 190 -20.24 -17.09 17.92
C ASN A 190 -19.64 -17.20 19.32
N ARG A 191 -19.96 -16.28 20.25
CA ARG A 191 -19.57 -16.42 21.67
C ARG A 191 -20.11 -17.71 22.30
N ARG A 192 -21.37 -18.05 22.03
CA ARG A 192 -21.98 -19.29 22.55
C ARG A 192 -21.36 -20.52 21.90
N ARG A 193 -21.12 -20.49 20.58
CA ARG A 193 -20.44 -21.57 19.83
C ARG A 193 -19.06 -21.85 20.42
N LEU A 194 -18.31 -20.80 20.74
CA LEU A 194 -16.93 -20.87 21.24
C LEU A 194 -16.81 -21.02 22.76
N GLY A 195 -17.94 -20.97 23.50
CA GLY A 195 -17.92 -21.04 24.97
C GLY A 195 -17.30 -19.80 25.65
N LEU A 196 -17.31 -18.65 24.98
CA LEU A 196 -16.67 -17.42 25.45
C LEU A 196 -17.61 -16.57 26.31
N GLY A 197 -17.03 -15.88 27.29
CA GLY A 197 -17.75 -14.92 28.13
C GLY A 197 -18.18 -13.67 27.36
N ALA A 198 -19.20 -12.97 27.86
CA ALA A 198 -19.73 -11.74 27.26
C ALA A 198 -18.69 -10.61 27.15
N GLU A 199 -17.73 -10.56 28.07
CA GLU A 199 -16.68 -9.53 28.13
C GLU A 199 -15.48 -9.81 27.21
N THR A 200 -15.48 -10.90 26.45
CA THR A 200 -14.34 -11.26 25.57
C THR A 200 -14.24 -10.27 24.42
N LEU A 201 -13.16 -9.50 24.32
CA LEU A 201 -13.02 -8.50 23.25
C LEU A 201 -12.44 -9.07 21.96
N THR A 202 -11.51 -10.01 22.09
CA THR A 202 -10.83 -10.66 20.97
C THR A 202 -10.62 -12.14 21.29
N PHE A 203 -10.63 -13.00 20.26
CA PHE A 203 -10.36 -14.43 20.40
C PHE A 203 -9.79 -14.98 19.09
N VAL A 204 -8.77 -15.82 19.17
CA VAL A 204 -8.17 -16.47 18.00
C VAL A 204 -8.56 -17.95 18.04
N GLU A 205 -9.26 -18.40 17.01
CA GLU A 205 -9.60 -19.80 16.77
C GLU A 205 -8.59 -20.37 15.77
N PHE A 206 -7.89 -21.44 16.17
CA PHE A 206 -7.06 -22.23 15.28
C PHE A 206 -7.88 -23.45 14.91
N ASP A 207 -8.21 -23.62 13.63
CA ASP A 207 -9.22 -24.58 13.15
C ASP A 207 -8.71 -26.06 13.14
N GLY A 208 -7.89 -26.43 14.12
CA GLY A 208 -7.30 -27.77 14.25
C GLY A 208 -6.10 -28.05 13.35
N ASP A 209 -5.68 -27.06 12.57
CA ASP A 209 -4.57 -27.16 11.62
C ASP A 209 -3.19 -26.89 12.26
N ASP A 210 -2.16 -27.56 11.75
CA ASP A 210 -0.76 -27.36 12.14
C ASP A 210 -0.26 -25.98 11.64
N LEU A 211 0.17 -25.12 12.57
CA LEU A 211 0.71 -23.79 12.28
C LEU A 211 1.98 -23.82 11.42
N LEU A 212 2.62 -24.98 11.33
CA LEU A 212 3.83 -25.23 10.56
C LEU A 212 3.56 -25.72 9.15
N GLU A 213 2.34 -26.19 8.85
CA GLU A 213 1.97 -26.58 7.51
C GLU A 213 1.84 -25.38 6.57
N ARG A 214 1.93 -25.68 5.27
CA ARG A 214 1.78 -24.68 4.22
C ARG A 214 0.42 -24.02 4.37
N PHE A 215 0.41 -22.70 4.52
CA PHE A 215 -0.82 -21.93 4.59
C PHE A 215 -1.38 -21.77 3.17
N ASP A 216 -2.33 -22.64 2.82
CA ASP A 216 -3.21 -22.43 1.67
C ASP A 216 -4.34 -21.45 2.09
N GLU A 217 -4.88 -20.68 1.15
CA GLU A 217 -5.84 -19.57 1.38
C GLU A 217 -7.22 -20.02 1.95
N GLY A 218 -7.31 -21.22 2.56
CA GLY A 218 -8.55 -21.89 2.99
C GLY A 218 -8.83 -21.92 4.49
N GLY A 219 -8.26 -21.01 5.28
CA GLY A 219 -8.69 -20.76 6.67
C GLY A 219 -8.08 -21.64 7.76
N VAL A 220 -6.80 -21.43 8.07
CA VAL A 220 -6.08 -22.06 9.22
C VAL A 220 -6.34 -21.31 10.55
N LEU A 221 -6.79 -20.06 10.45
CA LEU A 221 -6.96 -19.18 11.60
C LEU A 221 -8.15 -18.23 11.38
N THR A 222 -9.04 -18.20 12.37
CA THR A 222 -10.13 -17.24 12.43
C THR A 222 -9.93 -16.30 13.61
N TYR A 223 -9.80 -14.99 13.33
CA TYR A 223 -9.67 -13.98 14.38
C TYR A 223 -11.00 -13.30 14.66
N TRP A 224 -11.53 -13.50 15.86
CA TRP A 224 -12.80 -12.96 16.30
C TRP A 224 -12.59 -11.67 17.11
N VAL A 225 -13.35 -10.62 16.82
CA VAL A 225 -13.34 -9.33 17.52
C VAL A 225 -14.77 -8.92 17.85
N ASP A 226 -15.00 -8.43 19.07
CA ASP A 226 -16.31 -7.94 19.52
C ASP A 226 -17.00 -7.06 18.46
N GLU A 227 -18.27 -7.36 18.19
CA GLU A 227 -19.05 -6.73 17.12
C GLU A 227 -19.18 -5.22 17.31
N GLU A 228 -19.38 -4.76 18.55
CA GLU A 228 -19.52 -3.33 18.85
C GLU A 228 -18.18 -2.61 18.70
N LEU A 229 -17.09 -3.22 19.21
CA LEU A 229 -15.74 -2.73 19.02
C LEU A 229 -15.39 -2.60 17.53
N LEU A 230 -15.66 -3.65 16.75
CA LEU A 230 -15.38 -3.68 15.31
C LEU A 230 -16.18 -2.60 14.56
N SER A 231 -17.47 -2.45 14.89
CA SER A 231 -18.34 -1.41 14.33
C SER A 231 -17.84 0.00 14.63
N ARG A 232 -17.33 0.24 15.86
CA ARG A 232 -16.76 1.54 16.26
C ARG A 232 -15.44 1.83 15.53
N LEU A 233 -14.59 0.82 15.38
CA LEU A 233 -13.35 0.95 14.60
C LEU A 233 -13.65 1.32 13.16
N ASP A 234 -14.68 0.74 12.57
CA ASP A 234 -15.13 1.07 11.22
C ASP A 234 -15.72 2.46 11.09
N ALA A 235 -16.52 2.89 12.07
CA ALA A 235 -17.10 4.23 12.08
C ALA A 235 -16.04 5.34 12.27
N GLN A 236 -14.94 5.06 12.98
CA GLN A 236 -13.94 6.05 13.37
C GLN A 236 -12.50 5.68 12.99
N ARG A 237 -12.28 5.01 11.85
CA ARG A 237 -10.95 4.47 11.45
C ARG A 237 -9.78 5.47 11.54
N GLY A 238 -10.03 6.76 11.33
CA GLY A 238 -9.00 7.80 11.33
C GLY A 238 -8.63 8.35 12.71
N SER A 239 -9.38 8.01 13.78
CA SER A 239 -9.09 8.55 15.11
C SER A 239 -7.82 7.92 15.71
N PRO A 240 -7.02 8.66 16.50
CA PRO A 240 -5.87 8.09 17.21
C PRO A 240 -6.23 6.87 18.05
N GLN A 241 -7.43 6.86 18.64
CA GLN A 241 -7.96 5.75 19.44
C GLN A 241 -8.21 4.50 18.58
N SER A 242 -8.85 4.66 17.42
CA SER A 242 -9.08 3.54 16.50
C SER A 242 -7.78 2.99 15.94
N GLN A 243 -6.81 3.86 15.62
CA GLN A 243 -5.48 3.43 15.19
C GLN A 243 -4.75 2.65 16.28
N TYR A 244 -4.80 3.11 17.53
CA TYR A 244 -4.23 2.38 18.67
C TYR A 244 -4.88 1.00 18.84
N LEU A 245 -6.21 0.93 18.79
CA LEU A 245 -6.95 -0.32 18.93
C LEU A 245 -6.68 -1.29 17.77
N GLN A 246 -6.63 -0.82 16.53
CA GLN A 246 -6.24 -1.66 15.38
C GLN A 246 -4.83 -2.23 15.54
N ARG A 247 -3.88 -1.41 16.00
CA ARG A 247 -2.52 -1.86 16.31
C ARG A 247 -2.52 -2.90 17.43
N ARG A 248 -3.31 -2.69 18.48
CA ARG A 248 -3.41 -3.64 19.59
C ARG A 248 -3.97 -4.97 19.12
N ILE A 249 -5.05 -4.93 18.32
CA ILE A 249 -5.68 -6.10 17.71
C ILE A 249 -4.67 -6.89 16.86
N ALA A 250 -3.81 -6.22 16.09
CA ALA A 250 -2.76 -6.87 15.30
C ALA A 250 -1.69 -7.53 16.19
N VAL A 251 -1.24 -6.84 17.25
CA VAL A 251 -0.29 -7.41 18.23
C VAL A 251 -0.87 -8.63 18.91
N ASP A 252 -2.14 -8.58 19.34
CA ASP A 252 -2.80 -9.69 20.03
C ASP A 252 -2.87 -10.94 19.12
N LEU A 253 -3.15 -10.76 17.83
CA LEU A 253 -3.13 -11.84 16.84
C LEU A 253 -1.73 -12.42 16.63
N ILE A 254 -0.72 -11.57 16.40
CA ILE A 254 0.67 -12.02 16.27
C ILE A 254 1.09 -12.79 17.54
N GLY A 255 0.77 -12.26 18.71
CA GLY A 255 1.06 -12.90 19.99
C GLY A 255 0.33 -14.23 20.16
N ALA A 256 -0.90 -14.37 19.69
CA ALA A 256 -1.60 -15.65 19.69
C ALA A 256 -0.86 -16.69 18.83
N VAL A 257 -0.46 -16.35 17.61
CA VAL A 257 0.29 -17.26 16.72
C VAL A 257 1.65 -17.62 17.32
N VAL A 258 2.39 -16.65 17.84
CA VAL A 258 3.70 -16.88 18.48
C VAL A 258 3.58 -17.79 19.69
N ASN A 259 2.60 -17.56 20.57
CA ASN A 259 2.40 -18.38 21.76
C ASN A 259 1.88 -19.79 21.41
N ALA A 260 1.03 -19.91 20.40
CA ALA A 260 0.56 -21.21 19.94
C ALA A 260 1.72 -22.03 19.34
N PHE A 261 2.59 -21.40 18.55
CA PHE A 261 3.81 -22.02 18.03
C PHE A 261 4.79 -22.41 19.14
N ALA A 262 5.04 -21.54 20.13
CA ALA A 262 5.92 -21.86 21.25
C ALA A 262 5.41 -23.10 22.02
N ARG A 263 4.09 -23.22 22.20
CA ARG A 263 3.46 -24.38 22.84
C ARG A 263 3.56 -25.65 22.00
N SER A 264 3.33 -25.59 20.68
CA SER A 264 3.43 -26.78 19.82
C SER A 264 4.83 -27.39 19.90
N VAL A 265 5.86 -26.54 19.91
CA VAL A 265 7.26 -26.99 19.99
C VAL A 265 7.59 -27.66 21.33
N ASP A 266 6.95 -27.24 22.42
CA ASP A 266 7.12 -27.86 23.73
C ASP A 266 6.38 -29.21 23.83
N ASP A 267 5.24 -29.34 23.16
CA ASP A 267 4.40 -30.55 23.17
C ASP A 267 4.90 -31.65 22.20
N GLU A 268 5.40 -31.29 21.00
CA GLU A 268 5.77 -32.24 19.93
C GLU A 268 7.26 -32.62 19.87
N GLY A 269 8.15 -31.90 20.58
CA GLY A 269 9.54 -32.30 20.78
C GLY A 269 10.54 -31.90 19.68
N ALA A 270 11.71 -32.56 19.67
CA ALA A 270 12.95 -32.08 19.03
C ALA A 270 12.91 -31.85 17.51
N ASP A 271 12.00 -32.51 16.79
CA ASP A 271 11.89 -32.39 15.32
C ASP A 271 11.36 -31.01 14.89
N GLU A 272 10.53 -30.35 15.71
CA GLU A 272 10.06 -28.98 15.43
C GLU A 272 11.11 -27.91 15.75
N ARG A 273 12.04 -28.20 16.68
CA ARG A 273 13.13 -27.31 17.06
C ARG A 273 14.21 -27.18 15.98
N GLY A 274 14.28 -28.15 15.07
CA GLY A 274 15.25 -28.17 13.98
C GLY A 274 14.85 -27.37 12.74
N ARG A 275 13.56 -27.02 12.59
CA ARG A 275 13.07 -26.37 11.36
C ARG A 275 13.60 -24.95 11.21
N SER A 276 14.07 -24.65 10.00
CA SER A 276 14.55 -23.34 9.57
C SER A 276 13.41 -22.48 9.02
N TYR A 277 13.66 -21.16 8.86
CA TYR A 277 12.70 -20.25 8.26
C TYR A 277 12.31 -20.67 6.84
N ASP A 278 13.26 -21.13 6.02
CA ASP A 278 13.00 -21.47 4.62
C ASP A 278 12.01 -22.64 4.47
N GLU A 279 11.98 -23.56 5.44
CA GLU A 279 11.03 -24.68 5.49
C GLU A 279 9.63 -24.22 5.92
N LEU A 280 9.54 -23.16 6.73
CA LEU A 280 8.30 -22.62 7.28
C LEU A 280 7.80 -21.38 6.54
N GLN A 281 8.51 -20.87 5.54
CA GLN A 281 8.23 -19.55 4.93
C GLN A 281 6.81 -19.41 4.38
N ASP A 282 6.19 -20.52 3.99
CA ASP A 282 4.83 -20.58 3.47
C ASP A 282 3.77 -20.84 4.56
N SER A 283 4.16 -21.10 5.81
CA SER A 283 3.25 -21.29 6.95
C SER A 283 2.82 -19.96 7.57
N ILE A 284 1.83 -20.00 8.46
CA ILE A 284 1.39 -18.81 9.21
C ILE A 284 2.51 -18.29 10.13
N VAL A 285 3.29 -19.19 10.73
CA VAL A 285 4.47 -18.84 11.54
C VAL A 285 5.53 -18.17 10.67
N GLY A 286 5.82 -18.72 9.48
CA GLY A 286 6.76 -18.09 8.54
C GLY A 286 6.33 -16.70 8.11
N ARG A 287 5.03 -16.47 7.90
CA ARG A 287 4.51 -15.13 7.59
C ARG A 287 4.71 -14.15 8.76
N VAL A 288 4.42 -14.56 9.99
CA VAL A 288 4.66 -13.75 11.20
C VAL A 288 6.15 -13.45 11.39
N VAL A 289 7.02 -14.46 11.26
CA VAL A 289 8.48 -14.29 11.37
C VAL A 289 8.99 -13.32 10.30
N ARG A 290 8.53 -13.45 9.06
CA ARG A 290 8.89 -12.54 7.98
C ARG A 290 8.50 -11.11 8.28
N TYR A 291 7.29 -10.89 8.80
CA TYR A 291 6.80 -9.57 9.19
C TYR A 291 7.69 -8.93 10.25
N LEU A 292 7.96 -9.64 11.35
CA LEU A 292 8.78 -9.16 12.46
C LEU A 292 10.25 -8.91 12.06
N ALA A 293 10.82 -9.83 11.27
CA ALA A 293 12.18 -9.70 10.75
C ALA A 293 12.33 -8.47 9.85
N ASN A 294 11.40 -8.27 8.91
CA ASN A 294 11.42 -7.10 8.02
C ASN A 294 11.23 -5.79 8.79
N ALA A 295 10.37 -5.76 9.80
CA ALA A 295 10.11 -4.54 10.59
C ALA A 295 11.32 -4.12 11.45
N THR A 296 12.09 -5.09 11.94
CA THR A 296 13.24 -4.83 12.83
C THR A 296 14.60 -4.88 12.14
N GLY A 297 14.66 -5.36 10.89
CA GLY A 297 15.92 -5.66 10.21
C GLY A 297 16.67 -6.84 10.83
N THR A 298 15.99 -7.68 11.61
CA THR A 298 16.57 -8.86 12.26
C THR A 298 16.56 -10.04 11.28
N ASP A 299 17.57 -10.90 11.38
CA ASP A 299 17.62 -12.17 10.65
C ASP A 299 16.38 -13.06 10.93
N ARG A 300 15.85 -13.73 9.90
CA ARG A 300 14.58 -14.47 9.98
C ARG A 300 14.68 -15.71 10.86
N ASP A 301 15.78 -16.47 10.77
CA ASP A 301 16.00 -17.63 11.64
C ASP A 301 16.17 -17.20 13.09
N ARG A 302 16.82 -16.05 13.31
CA ARG A 302 16.89 -15.47 14.66
C ARG A 302 15.51 -15.10 15.21
N VAL A 303 14.64 -14.50 14.41
CA VAL A 303 13.27 -14.18 14.83
C VAL A 303 12.45 -15.46 15.05
N LEU A 304 12.59 -16.47 14.20
CA LEU A 304 11.96 -17.77 14.38
C LEU A 304 12.35 -18.41 15.73
N ASN A 305 13.64 -18.38 16.07
CA ASN A 305 14.13 -18.87 17.35
C ASN A 305 13.59 -18.05 18.54
N LEU A 306 13.44 -16.73 18.39
CA LEU A 306 12.79 -15.91 19.42
C LEU A 306 11.33 -16.31 19.62
N CYS A 307 10.57 -16.51 18.54
CA CYS A 307 9.17 -16.97 18.64
C CYS A 307 9.06 -18.29 19.39
N ARG A 308 10.02 -19.18 19.19
CA ARG A 308 10.08 -20.52 19.79
C ARG A 308 10.51 -20.50 21.26
N GLU A 309 11.64 -19.85 21.57
CA GLU A 309 12.31 -19.99 22.88
C GLU A 309 11.97 -18.87 23.86
N ARG A 310 11.59 -17.69 23.34
CA ARG A 310 11.39 -16.45 24.11
C ARG A 310 10.19 -15.70 23.55
N SER A 311 9.03 -16.37 23.51
CA SER A 311 7.80 -15.84 22.92
C SER A 311 7.44 -14.43 23.43
N GLU A 312 7.67 -14.16 24.71
CA GLU A 312 7.53 -12.84 25.36
C GLU A 312 8.29 -11.73 24.60
N GLU A 313 9.52 -12.00 24.16
CA GLU A 313 10.36 -11.05 23.43
C GLU A 313 9.95 -10.91 21.97
N ALA A 314 9.47 -11.98 21.35
CA ALA A 314 8.87 -11.90 20.02
C ALA A 314 7.57 -11.08 20.04
N VAL A 315 6.76 -11.17 21.10
CA VAL A 315 5.58 -10.31 21.29
C VAL A 315 5.99 -8.85 21.51
N ALA A 316 6.99 -8.58 22.35
CA ALA A 316 7.54 -7.23 22.52
C ALA A 316 8.09 -6.66 21.19
N MET A 317 8.72 -7.52 20.38
CA MET A 317 9.15 -7.17 19.03
C MET A 317 7.97 -6.83 18.11
N ALA A 318 6.85 -7.54 18.23
CA ALA A 318 5.62 -7.25 17.50
C ALA A 318 5.02 -5.89 17.90
N GLU A 319 5.03 -5.54 19.19
CA GLU A 319 4.56 -4.23 19.67
C GLU A 319 5.37 -3.07 19.08
N ASP A 320 6.69 -3.25 18.96
CA ASP A 320 7.58 -2.27 18.34
C ASP A 320 7.37 -2.19 16.82
N ALA A 321 7.29 -3.35 16.15
CA ALA A 321 7.07 -3.47 14.70
C ALA A 321 5.75 -2.83 14.24
N VAL A 322 4.67 -3.03 15.00
CA VAL A 322 3.35 -2.44 14.74
C VAL A 322 3.31 -0.95 15.14
N GLY A 323 4.37 -0.42 15.73
CA GLY A 323 4.49 0.98 16.13
C GLY A 323 3.55 1.35 17.28
N LEU A 324 3.17 0.38 18.12
CA LEU A 324 2.23 0.57 19.23
C LEU A 324 2.84 1.51 20.27
N ARG A 325 4.14 1.34 20.57
CA ARG A 325 4.91 2.23 21.46
C ARG A 325 4.93 3.68 20.97
N GLY A 326 5.11 3.90 19.67
CA GLY A 326 5.08 5.23 19.06
C GLY A 326 3.69 5.87 19.06
N ALA A 327 2.62 5.07 18.94
CA ALA A 327 1.24 5.54 19.04
C ALA A 327 0.90 6.00 20.47
N VAL A 328 1.27 5.20 21.47
CA VAL A 328 1.06 5.54 22.89
C VAL A 328 1.78 6.83 23.25
N LEU A 329 3.05 6.98 22.88
CA LEU A 329 3.82 8.20 23.15
C LEU A 329 3.21 9.45 22.48
N LYS A 330 2.73 9.34 21.23
CA LYS A 330 2.01 10.44 20.58
C LYS A 330 0.70 10.78 21.29
N SER A 331 -0.05 9.77 21.73
CA SER A 331 -1.32 9.98 22.44
C SER A 331 -1.16 10.67 23.81
N LEU A 332 -0.04 10.42 24.50
CA LEU A 332 0.29 11.03 25.80
C LEU A 332 0.78 12.48 25.68
N VAL A 333 1.32 12.88 24.52
CA VAL A 333 1.83 14.24 24.27
C VAL A 333 0.73 15.18 23.72
N THR A 334 -0.43 14.64 23.31
CA THR A 334 -1.53 15.41 22.70
C THR A 334 -2.67 15.72 23.69
N GLN A 335 -2.45 15.57 25.01
CA GLN A 335 -3.36 16.02 26.07
C GLN A 335 -2.85 17.31 26.71
#